data_AF-A0A8W7PNG7-F1
#
_entry.id   AF-A0A8W7PNG7-F1
#
_cell.length_a   1.000
_cell.length_b   1.000
_cell.length_c   1.000
_cell.angle_alpha   90.00
_cell.angle_beta   90.00
_cell.angle_gamma   90.00
#
_symmetry.space_group_name_H-M   'P 1'
#
loop_
_entity.id
_entity.type
_entity.pdbx_description
1 polymer ?
#
loop_
_entity_poly.entity_id
_entity_poly.type
_entity_poly.pdbx_seq_one_letter_code
_entity_poly.pdbx_strand_id
1 'polypeptide(L)' 'MIFHFAVMAADKANKIGCAISQWPENGNPYLYLVCNYSFTDIVGLPMYAKGEPCSGCTKGCNSAYEGLCNPDEPVSVPY' A
#
# COMPACT_ATOMS: atom_id res chain seq x y z
N MET A 1 9.68 12.59 3.18
CA MET A 1 9.19 11.48 2.33
C MET A 1 8.14 10.67 3.09
N ILE A 2 7.01 11.29 3.47
CA ILE A 2 6.01 10.64 4.35
C ILE A 2 4.83 10.07 3.56
N PHE A 3 4.40 10.76 2.50
CA PHE A 3 3.29 10.37 1.64
C PHE A 3 3.50 9.00 0.97
N HIS A 4 4.67 8.77 0.37
CA HIS A 4 5.00 7.49 -0.26
C HIS A 4 4.96 6.32 0.74
N PHE A 5 5.47 6.52 1.95
CA PHE A 5 5.39 5.49 2.99
C PHE A 5 3.96 5.27 3.46
N ALA A 6 3.21 6.36 3.64
CA ALA A 6 1.85 6.31 4.14
C ALA A 6 0.97 5.44 3.24
N VAL A 7 0.96 5.66 1.93
CA VAL A 7 0.17 4.84 1.00
C VAL A 7 0.61 3.37 0.95
N MET A 8 1.90 3.08 1.13
CA MET A 8 2.41 1.70 1.21
C MET A 8 1.96 0.97 2.49
N ALA A 9 1.75 1.70 3.58
CA ALA A 9 1.39 1.16 4.89
C ALA A 9 -0.13 1.15 5.15
N ALA A 10 -0.95 1.46 4.16
CA ALA A 10 -2.40 1.52 4.31
C ALA A 10 -3.00 0.12 4.52
N ASP A 11 -3.72 -0.11 5.62
CA ASP A 11 -4.45 -1.37 5.84
C ASP A 11 -5.63 -1.56 4.87
N LYS A 12 -5.95 -0.50 4.11
CA LYS A 12 -7.00 -0.43 3.08
C LYS A 12 -6.46 -0.72 1.68
N ALA A 13 -5.17 -1.03 1.53
CA ALA A 13 -4.55 -1.37 0.25
C ALA A 13 -4.08 -2.83 0.25
N ASN A 14 -4.54 -3.62 -0.72
CA ASN A 14 -4.04 -4.99 -0.96
C ASN A 14 -3.61 -5.25 -2.41
N LYS A 15 -3.71 -4.25 -3.29
CA LYS A 15 -3.24 -4.35 -4.67
C LYS A 15 -2.38 -3.15 -5.01
N ILE A 16 -1.30 -3.44 -5.72
CA ILE A 16 -0.36 -2.46 -6.25
C ILE A 16 -0.04 -2.82 -7.71
N GLY A 17 0.06 -1.81 -8.56
CA GLY A 17 0.54 -1.95 -9.94
C GLY A 17 1.56 -0.86 -10.24
N CYS A 18 2.74 -1.22 -10.71
CA CYS A 18 3.82 -0.28 -10.96
C CYS A 18 4.26 -0.29 -12.43
N ALA A 19 4.76 0.86 -12.89
CA ALA A 19 5.35 1.03 -14.21
C ALA A 19 6.61 1.88 -14.11
N ILE A 20 7.57 1.61 -15.00
CA ILE A 20 8.81 2.37 -15.12
C ILE A 20 8.89 2.93 -16.53
N SER A 21 9.14 4.23 -16.64
CA SER A 21 9.49 4.91 -17.88
C SER A 21 10.94 5.39 -17.82
N GLN A 22 11.68 5.28 -18.92
CA GLN A 22 13.06 5.71 -19.03
C GLN A 22 13.23 6.53 -20.30
N TRP A 23 13.89 7.69 -20.19
CA TRP A 23 14.18 8.55 -21.34
C TRP A 23 15.44 9.39 -21.10
N PRO A 24 16.14 9.83 -22.15
CA PRO A 24 17.21 10.80 -22.03
C PRO A 24 16.65 12.23 -22.02
N GLU A 25 17.20 13.11 -21.19
CA GLU A 25 16.93 14.56 -21.20
C GLU A 25 18.25 15.32 -20.98
N ASN A 26 18.61 16.19 -21.93
CA ASN A 26 19.89 16.91 -21.96
C ASN A 26 21.15 16.02 -21.80
N GLY A 27 21.12 14.81 -22.36
CA GLY A 27 22.21 13.83 -22.28
C GLY A 27 22.27 13.03 -20.98
N ASN A 28 21.39 13.31 -20.02
CA ASN A 28 21.28 12.54 -18.79
C ASN A 28 20.17 11.48 -18.91
N PRO A 29 20.37 10.25 -18.39
CA PRO A 29 19.32 9.25 -18.31
C PRO A 29 18.36 9.57 -17.16
N TYR A 30 17.06 9.61 -17.44
CA TYR A 30 16.00 9.75 -16.45
C TYR A 30 15.24 8.43 -16.30
N LEU A 31 14.82 8.17 -15.07
CA LEU A 31 13.99 7.05 -14.69
C LEU A 31 12.82 7.54 -13.85
N TYR A 32 11.62 7.14 -14.23
CA TYR A 32 10.39 7.47 -13.53
C TYR A 32 9.64 6.21 -13.18
N LEU A 33 9.61 5.89 -11.87
CA LEU A 33 8.86 4.79 -11.30
C LEU A 33 7.57 5.35 -10.70
N VAL A 34 6.44 4.80 -11.13
CA VAL A 34 5.12 5.13 -10.62
C VAL A 34 4.44 3.84 -10.16
N CYS A 35 3.81 3.87 -8.99
CA CYS A 35 2.97 2.80 -8.49
C CYS A 35 1.58 3.34 -8.17
N ASN A 36 0.57 2.63 -8.66
CA ASN A 36 -0.83 2.83 -8.30
C ASN A 36 -1.20 1.80 -7.22
N TYR A 37 -1.91 2.26 -6.20
CA TYR A 37 -2.40 1.46 -5.09
C TYR A 37 -3.92 1.37 -5.16
N SER A 38 -4.52 0.29 -4.66
CA SER A 38 -5.99 0.17 -4.59
C SER A 38 -6.66 1.17 -3.64
N PHE A 39 -5.85 1.87 -2.85
CA PHE A 39 -6.26 2.93 -1.93
C PHE A 39 -5.21 4.04 -1.90
N THR A 40 -5.64 5.27 -1.63
CA THR A 40 -4.75 6.43 -1.46
C THR A 40 -4.95 7.01 -0.06
N ASP A 41 -3.96 7.70 0.47
CA ASP A 41 -4.13 8.44 1.71
C ASP A 41 -5.23 9.53 1.57
N ILE A 42 -6.07 9.63 2.60
CA ILE A 42 -7.16 10.60 2.67
C ILE A 42 -6.99 11.39 3.95
N VAL A 43 -6.99 12.72 3.84
CA VAL A 43 -6.85 13.62 5.00
C VAL A 43 -7.95 13.33 6.02
N GLY A 44 -7.56 13.11 7.28
CA GLY A 44 -8.48 12.79 8.37
C GLY A 44 -8.80 11.30 8.52
N LEU A 45 -8.42 10.44 7.56
CA LEU A 45 -8.56 9.00 7.70
C LEU A 45 -7.24 8.38 8.21
N PRO A 46 -7.28 7.54 9.26
CA PRO A 46 -6.08 6.85 9.72
C PRO A 46 -5.59 5.84 8.68
N MET A 47 -4.27 5.75 8.56
CA MET A 47 -3.65 4.87 7.57
C MET A 47 -3.92 3.39 7.86
N TYR A 48 -3.89 3.03 9.14
CA TYR A 48 -4.25 1.72 9.64
C TYR A 48 -4.91 1.83 11.02
N ALA A 49 -5.73 0.84 11.37
CA ALA A 49 -6.25 0.69 12.71
C ALA A 49 -5.13 0.31 13.69
N LYS A 50 -5.05 1.01 14.83
CA LYS A 50 -4.11 0.66 15.90
C LYS A 50 -4.63 -0.57 16.66
N GLY A 51 -3.78 -1.57 16.87
CA GLY A 51 -4.10 -2.76 17.65
C GLY A 51 -2.98 -3.78 17.65
N GLU A 52 -3.25 -4.95 18.23
CA GLU A 52 -2.36 -6.10 18.10
C GLU A 52 -2.31 -6.57 16.64
N PRO A 53 -1.16 -7.06 16.15
CA PRO A 53 -1.06 -7.53 14.77
C PRO A 53 -2.13 -8.56 14.45
N CYS A 54 -2.75 -8.43 13.26
CA CYS A 54 -3.81 -9.30 12.78
C CYS A 54 -5.11 -9.35 13.60
N SER A 55 -5.28 -8.53 14.65
CA SER A 55 -6.48 -8.58 15.49
C SER A 55 -7.78 -8.24 14.75
N GLY A 56 -7.68 -7.56 13.60
CA GLY A 56 -8.81 -7.21 12.73
C GLY A 56 -8.99 -8.13 11.52
N CYS A 57 -8.15 -9.14 11.30
CA CYS A 57 -8.25 -10.01 10.13
C CYS A 57 -9.40 -11.02 10.29
N THR A 58 -10.21 -11.19 9.25
CA THR A 58 -11.32 -12.15 9.20
C THR A 58 -10.92 -13.49 8.58
N LYS A 59 -9.86 -13.52 7.78
CA LYS A 59 -9.31 -14.73 7.15
C LYS A 59 -8.12 -15.32 7.90
N GLY A 60 -7.73 -14.69 9.00
CA GLY A 60 -6.58 -15.09 9.82
C GLY A 60 -5.30 -14.33 9.46
N CYS A 61 -4.28 -14.56 10.28
CA CYS A 61 -2.96 -13.95 10.13
C CYS A 61 -2.08 -14.77 9.19
N ASN A 62 -1.30 -14.08 8.37
CA ASN A 62 -0.46 -14.71 7.37
C ASN A 62 0.76 -15.40 8.01
N SER A 63 0.98 -16.67 7.67
CA SER A 63 2.08 -17.46 8.24
C SER A 63 3.46 -17.10 7.67
N ALA A 64 3.51 -16.51 6.48
CA ALA A 64 4.76 -16.10 5.82
C ALA A 64 5.11 -14.62 6.09
N TYR A 65 4.11 -13.79 6.39
CA TYR A 65 4.27 -12.36 6.61
C TYR A 65 3.64 -11.94 7.93
N GLU A 66 4.45 -11.95 8.99
CA GLU A 66 4.01 -11.58 10.33
C GLU A 66 3.38 -10.18 10.36
N GLY A 67 2.21 -10.08 10.97
CA GLY A 67 1.44 -8.84 11.09
C GLY A 67 0.60 -8.46 9.87
N LEU A 68 0.55 -9.29 8.82
CA LEU A 68 -0.37 -9.11 7.69
C LEU A 68 -1.52 -10.12 7.74
N CYS A 69 -2.70 -9.70 7.26
CA CYS A 69 -3.81 -10.61 7.02
C CYS A 69 -3.52 -11.57 5.84
N ASN A 70 -4.27 -12.66 5.76
CA ASN A 70 -4.19 -13.57 4.62
C ASN A 70 -4.56 -12.89 3.28
N PRO A 71 -4.05 -13.37 2.13
CA PRO A 71 -4.23 -12.68 0.83
C PRO A 71 -5.68 -12.55 0.35
N ASP A 72 -6.58 -13.40 0.84
CA ASP A 72 -8.01 -13.40 0.55
C ASP A 72 -8.83 -12.53 1.54
N GLU A 73 -8.16 -11.76 2.40
CA GLU A 73 -8.80 -10.81 3.31
C GLU A 73 -9.59 -9.76 2.50
N PRO A 74 -10.89 -9.58 2.79
CA PRO A 74 -11.69 -8.55 2.15
C PRO A 74 -11.24 -7.17 2.64
N VAL A 75 -10.81 -6.32 1.70
CA VAL A 75 -10.44 -4.94 2.00
C VAL A 75 -11.62 -4.03 1.65
N SER A 76 -12.22 -3.43 2.67
CA SER A 76 -13.29 -2.44 2.49
C SER A 76 -12.71 -1.03 2.53
N VAL A 77 -12.99 -0.24 1.49
CA VAL A 77 -12.83 1.21 1.53
C VAL A 77 -14.06 1.84 2.20
N PRO A 78 -13.91 2.59 3.31
CA PRO A 78 -14.99 3.42 3.80
C PRO A 78 -15.18 4.55 2.78
N TYR A 79 -16.30 4.51 2.04
CA TYR A 79 -16.76 5.62 1.23
C TYR A 79 -17.50 6.64 2.09
#